data_AF-A0A8J4RR77-F1
#
_entry.id   AF-A0A8J4RR77-F1
#
_cell.length_a   1.000
_cell.length_b   1.000
_cell.length_c   1.000
_cell.angle_alpha   90.00
_cell.angle_beta   90.00
_cell.angle_gamma   90.00
#
_symmetry.space_group_name_H-M   'P 1'
#
loop_
_entity.id
_entity.type
_entity.pdbx_description
1 polymer ?
#
loop_
_entity_poly.entity_id
_entity_poly.type
_entity_poly.pdbx_seq_one_letter_code
_entity_poly.pdbx_strand_id
1 'polypeptide(L)'
;METKLVSLCHQPHHFSPNLGFPSTNLNSTLKLKLPQPSSKLGFRTSPIVFASISTSQGESNASSPIEREKQSSASVSPLYVPTPPNRELRTPHSGYHFDGTTRKFFEGWYFKVSIPELRQNFCFMYSVENPAFRKKLSALEVAQHGPRFTGVGAQILGADDKYICQYSEESHNFWGSRHELILGNTFIAEKELKPPNKEVPPQEFNKRVVEGFQVSPLWNQGFIRDDGRSNYVETVKTARWEYSTRPTYGWGNVGSKQKSSAGWLAAFPVFEPHWQICMAGGLSTGWIEWDGERIEFQNAPSYSEKNWGGAFPRKWFWVQCNVFEGASDEVALTAAGGLRQLPGLTENFESAALIGVHYGGIFYEFVPWNGVVSWEIAPWGKWCIVAENQTHKVEVEATTKDLGTTLRAPTTESGLSPACKDTCFGELRLQLWERRYDGSKGKVILDVTSDMAAVEVGGGPWFNAWKGEAKMPELLSGALRAPVDVDGIFGLIPLLKPPGL
;
A
#
# COMPACT_ATOMS: atom_id res chain seq x y z
N MET A 1 1.07 -61.07 -31.74
CA MET A 1 -0.31 -60.69 -31.40
C MET A 1 -0.28 -59.20 -31.13
N GLU A 2 -0.41 -58.41 -32.19
CA GLU A 2 -0.51 -56.95 -32.17
C GLU A 2 -1.85 -56.61 -32.82
N THR A 3 -2.57 -55.61 -32.30
CA THR A 3 -3.72 -55.07 -33.03
C THR A 3 -3.85 -53.58 -32.81
N LYS A 4 -3.92 -52.89 -33.96
CA LYS A 4 -4.08 -51.45 -34.22
C LYS A 4 -5.55 -51.02 -34.11
N LEU A 5 -5.79 -49.72 -33.92
CA LEU A 5 -6.95 -48.97 -34.44
C LEU A 5 -6.57 -47.46 -34.46
N VAL A 6 -6.23 -46.84 -35.60
CA VAL A 6 -7.03 -46.28 -36.72
C VAL A 6 -7.71 -44.93 -36.40
N SER A 7 -7.33 -43.93 -37.21
CA SER A 7 -7.75 -42.52 -37.28
C SER A 7 -8.97 -42.34 -38.20
N LEU A 8 -9.75 -41.26 -38.01
CA LEU A 8 -10.54 -40.62 -39.09
C LEU A 8 -10.90 -39.15 -38.76
N CYS A 9 -10.68 -38.28 -39.74
CA CYS A 9 -11.01 -36.85 -39.80
C CYS A 9 -12.48 -36.61 -40.22
N HIS A 10 -13.06 -35.46 -39.84
CA HIS A 10 -14.13 -34.81 -40.62
C HIS A 10 -14.09 -33.28 -40.55
N GLN A 11 -14.28 -32.64 -41.72
CA GLN A 11 -14.39 -31.21 -41.97
C GLN A 11 -15.81 -30.65 -41.67
N PRO A 12 -15.98 -29.32 -41.51
CA PRO A 12 -17.28 -28.68 -41.26
C PRO A 12 -17.99 -28.19 -42.53
N HIS A 13 -19.33 -28.25 -42.54
CA HIS A 13 -20.21 -27.67 -43.55
C HIS A 13 -20.82 -26.33 -43.09
N HIS A 14 -20.92 -25.39 -44.03
CA HIS A 14 -21.66 -24.13 -43.97
C HIS A 14 -23.19 -24.33 -43.93
N PHE A 15 -23.93 -23.43 -43.24
CA PHE A 15 -25.20 -22.84 -43.70
C PHE A 15 -25.59 -21.62 -42.82
N SER A 16 -25.87 -20.46 -43.44
CA SER A 16 -26.56 -19.27 -42.88
C SER A 16 -28.10 -19.41 -43.06
N PRO A 17 -29.04 -18.60 -42.46
CA PRO A 17 -29.21 -17.15 -42.73
C PRO A 17 -29.88 -16.22 -41.66
N ASN A 18 -29.60 -14.90 -41.81
CA ASN A 18 -30.39 -13.65 -41.64
C ASN A 18 -31.57 -13.49 -40.63
N LEU A 19 -31.52 -12.33 -39.93
CA LEU A 19 -32.58 -11.30 -39.62
C LEU A 19 -32.01 -10.43 -38.46
N GLY A 20 -31.65 -9.14 -38.52
CA GLY A 20 -32.21 -7.95 -39.19
C GLY A 20 -32.95 -7.11 -38.13
N PHE A 21 -32.45 -5.92 -37.73
CA PHE A 21 -33.17 -4.70 -37.24
C PHE A 21 -32.19 -3.63 -36.65
N PRO A 22 -32.55 -2.32 -36.59
CA PRO A 22 -31.97 -1.31 -37.48
C PRO A 22 -31.07 -0.25 -36.81
N SER A 23 -30.29 0.44 -37.65
CA SER A 23 -29.56 1.66 -37.32
C SER A 23 -30.49 2.88 -37.27
N THR A 24 -30.36 3.70 -36.23
CA THR A 24 -30.92 5.05 -36.20
C THR A 24 -29.81 6.06 -35.97
N ASN A 25 -29.62 6.89 -36.99
CA ASN A 25 -28.82 8.10 -36.98
C ASN A 25 -29.67 9.23 -36.40
N LEU A 26 -29.15 9.99 -35.43
CA LEU A 26 -29.74 11.26 -35.02
C LEU A 26 -28.62 12.27 -34.70
N ASN A 27 -28.24 12.99 -35.75
CA ASN A 27 -27.75 14.35 -35.63
C ASN A 27 -28.84 15.21 -34.98
N SER A 28 -28.65 15.62 -33.73
CA SER A 28 -29.38 16.77 -33.19
C SER A 28 -28.46 17.63 -32.32
N THR A 29 -28.15 18.80 -32.85
CA THR A 29 -27.51 19.92 -32.16
C THR A 29 -28.48 20.48 -31.10
N LEU A 30 -28.24 20.15 -29.83
CA LEU A 30 -28.86 20.85 -28.70
C LEU A 30 -27.88 21.89 -28.15
N LYS A 31 -28.13 23.15 -28.51
CA LYS A 31 -27.50 24.32 -27.87
C LYS A 31 -28.04 24.46 -26.44
N LEU A 32 -27.28 24.00 -25.44
CA LEU A 32 -27.49 24.42 -24.06
C LEU A 32 -26.72 25.72 -23.78
N LYS A 33 -27.46 26.77 -23.43
CA LYS A 33 -26.94 28.06 -22.95
C LYS A 33 -26.31 27.86 -21.56
N LEU A 34 -25.02 28.13 -21.42
CA LEU A 34 -24.38 28.37 -20.12
C LEU A 34 -24.87 29.72 -19.56
N PRO A 35 -25.19 29.83 -18.25
CA PRO A 35 -25.19 31.11 -17.56
C PRO A 35 -23.75 31.51 -17.21
N GLN A 36 -23.35 32.73 -17.58
CA GLN A 36 -22.12 33.37 -17.10
C GLN A 36 -22.20 33.71 -15.61
N PRO A 37 -21.04 33.78 -14.91
CA PRO A 37 -20.96 33.94 -13.47
C PRO A 37 -21.20 35.40 -13.05
N SER A 38 -21.95 35.60 -11.98
CA SER A 38 -22.02 36.90 -11.30
C SER A 38 -20.95 36.97 -10.21
N SER A 39 -20.11 37.98 -10.33
CA SER A 39 -19.06 38.37 -9.41
C SER A 39 -19.65 39.08 -8.19
N LYS A 40 -19.44 38.53 -6.99
CA LYS A 40 -19.41 39.33 -5.75
C LYS A 40 -18.25 38.87 -4.87
N LEU A 41 -17.22 39.70 -4.94
CA LEU A 41 -16.02 39.73 -4.11
C LEU A 41 -16.44 40.04 -2.66
N GLY A 42 -16.17 39.12 -1.74
CA GLY A 42 -16.34 39.32 -0.31
C GLY A 42 -15.01 39.04 0.39
N PHE A 43 -14.21 40.09 0.59
CA PHE A 43 -13.01 40.02 1.41
C PHE A 43 -13.40 39.74 2.87
N ARG A 44 -12.96 38.61 3.42
CA ARG A 44 -12.88 38.39 4.86
C ARG A 44 -11.42 38.19 5.23
N THR A 45 -10.86 39.24 5.83
CA THR A 45 -9.59 39.24 6.55
C THR A 45 -9.73 38.45 7.86
N SER A 46 -8.83 37.48 8.07
CA SER A 46 -8.59 36.87 9.38
C SER A 46 -7.19 37.29 9.87
N PRO A 47 -7.01 37.49 11.19
CA PRO A 47 -5.88 38.25 11.73
C PRO A 47 -4.59 37.44 11.81
N ILE A 48 -3.49 38.15 11.55
CA ILE A 48 -2.10 37.75 11.74
C ILE A 48 -1.83 37.62 13.25
N VAL A 49 -1.43 36.43 13.70
CA VAL A 49 -0.88 36.22 15.05
C VAL A 49 0.63 36.43 14.96
N PHE A 50 1.10 37.52 15.58
CA PHE A 50 2.53 37.77 15.79
C PHE A 50 3.02 36.93 16.97
N ALA A 51 4.00 36.05 16.73
CA ALA A 51 4.80 35.44 17.79
C ALA A 51 5.98 36.37 18.11
N SER A 52 5.95 36.94 19.31
CA SER A 52 6.98 37.81 19.87
C SER A 52 8.25 37.01 20.24
N ILE A 53 9.37 37.43 19.67
CA ILE A 53 10.73 36.97 19.99
C ILE A 53 11.16 37.65 21.29
N SER A 54 11.40 36.88 22.36
CA SER A 54 12.04 37.37 23.58
C SER A 54 13.55 37.15 23.48
N THR A 55 14.28 38.24 23.26
CA THR A 55 15.72 38.36 23.48
C THR A 55 16.03 38.38 24.97
N SER A 56 17.00 37.58 25.41
CA SER A 56 17.74 37.86 26.66
C SER A 56 19.23 37.65 26.39
N GLN A 57 19.98 38.74 26.54
CA GLN A 57 21.43 38.72 26.74
C GLN A 57 21.71 38.91 28.23
N GLY A 58 22.71 38.20 28.72
CA GLY A 58 23.29 38.38 30.05
C GLY A 58 24.49 37.46 30.21
N GLU A 59 25.69 38.03 30.05
CA GLU A 59 26.99 37.38 30.27
C GLU A 59 27.24 37.10 31.76
N SER A 60 27.94 36.02 32.10
CA SER A 60 29.26 36.05 32.77
C SER A 60 29.71 34.67 33.28
N ASN A 61 31.03 34.48 33.24
CA ASN A 61 31.81 33.27 33.50
C ASN A 61 31.77 32.77 34.96
N ALA A 62 31.70 31.44 35.13
CA ALA A 62 32.44 30.72 36.18
C ALA A 62 32.60 29.23 35.83
N SER A 63 33.84 28.77 35.85
CA SER A 63 34.30 27.40 35.59
C SER A 63 34.11 26.48 36.81
N SER A 64 33.58 25.26 36.62
CA SER A 64 33.92 24.02 37.35
C SER A 64 32.98 22.86 36.95
N PRO A 65 33.32 21.60 37.32
CA PRO A 65 33.85 20.56 36.45
C PRO A 65 32.79 19.73 35.71
N ILE A 66 33.25 19.06 34.66
CA ILE A 66 32.49 18.13 33.80
C ILE A 66 31.93 16.98 34.66
N GLU A 67 30.67 17.10 35.06
CA GLU A 67 29.83 15.94 35.36
C GLU A 67 29.31 15.41 34.02
N ARG A 68 29.69 14.17 33.69
CA ARG A 68 29.01 13.41 32.63
C ARG A 68 27.57 13.21 33.09
N GLU A 69 26.68 14.09 32.67
CA GLU A 69 25.25 13.82 32.66
C GLU A 69 25.04 12.56 31.83
N LYS A 70 24.80 11.43 32.52
CA LYS A 70 24.00 10.36 31.96
C LYS A 70 22.66 11.02 31.64
N GLN A 71 22.44 11.34 30.36
CA GLN A 71 21.09 11.53 29.84
C GLN A 71 20.29 10.31 30.27
N SER A 72 19.46 10.47 31.30
CA SER A 72 18.43 9.50 31.60
C SER A 72 17.57 9.44 30.35
N SER A 73 17.58 8.31 29.65
CA SER A 73 16.67 8.04 28.55
C SER A 73 15.26 8.22 29.07
N ALA A 74 14.66 9.39 28.81
CA ALA A 74 13.26 9.61 29.11
C ALA A 74 12.50 8.51 28.39
N SER A 75 11.71 7.75 29.14
CA SER A 75 10.87 6.67 28.62
C SER A 75 10.11 7.17 27.40
N VAL A 76 10.36 6.53 26.25
CA VAL A 76 9.70 6.84 24.98
C VAL A 76 8.30 6.25 25.02
N SER A 77 7.38 7.00 25.60
CA SER A 77 5.98 6.59 25.64
C SER A 77 5.27 7.08 24.37
N PRO A 78 4.78 6.17 23.51
CA PRO A 78 4.02 6.56 22.33
C PRO A 78 2.72 7.27 22.76
N LEU A 79 2.36 8.36 22.08
CA LEU A 79 1.13 9.10 22.40
C LEU A 79 -0.02 8.61 21.53
N TYR A 80 -1.02 8.00 22.16
CA TYR A 80 -2.26 7.65 21.47
C TYR A 80 -3.13 8.89 21.24
N VAL A 81 -3.53 9.10 19.99
CA VAL A 81 -4.51 10.10 19.60
C VAL A 81 -5.52 9.43 18.66
N PRO A 82 -6.83 9.49 18.95
CA PRO A 82 -7.85 9.01 18.03
C PRO A 82 -7.72 9.67 16.66
N THR A 83 -7.91 8.90 15.59
CA THR A 83 -7.73 9.41 14.23
C THR A 83 -8.81 10.45 13.91
N PRO A 84 -8.44 11.70 13.60
CA PRO A 84 -9.41 12.70 13.17
C PRO A 84 -9.93 12.35 11.77
N PRO A 85 -11.23 12.55 11.49
CA PRO A 85 -11.83 12.18 10.20
C PRO A 85 -11.31 13.00 9.01
N ASN A 86 -10.79 14.20 9.26
CA ASN A 86 -10.16 15.07 8.27
C ASN A 86 -8.73 15.38 8.70
N ARG A 87 -7.75 15.04 7.86
CA ARG A 87 -6.32 15.36 8.05
C ARG A 87 -5.69 15.68 6.69
N GLU A 88 -4.68 16.56 6.70
CA GLU A 88 -4.08 17.13 5.48
C GLU A 88 -3.52 16.07 4.51
N LEU A 89 -2.95 14.99 5.05
CA LEU A 89 -2.31 13.92 4.27
C LEU A 89 -3.20 12.69 4.09
N ARG A 90 -4.51 12.78 4.38
CA ARG A 90 -5.44 11.67 4.15
C ARG A 90 -5.52 11.39 2.65
N THR A 91 -5.19 10.16 2.26
CA THR A 91 -5.34 9.71 0.88
C THR A 91 -6.77 9.22 0.63
N PRO A 92 -7.25 9.25 -0.63
CA PRO A 92 -8.44 8.49 -1.02
C PRO A 92 -8.31 7.01 -0.67
N HIS A 93 -9.41 6.26 -0.70
CA HIS A 93 -9.40 4.81 -0.47
C HIS A 93 -8.87 4.39 0.91
N SER A 94 -8.95 5.26 1.90
CA SER A 94 -8.46 4.95 3.25
C SER A 94 -9.35 3.89 3.95
N GLY A 95 -10.65 3.84 3.67
CA GLY A 95 -11.60 2.93 4.34
C GLY A 95 -11.59 1.49 3.83
N TYR A 96 -12.22 0.59 4.58
CA TYR A 96 -12.43 -0.82 4.25
C TYR A 96 -13.39 -1.01 3.06
N HIS A 97 -12.96 -1.78 2.06
CA HIS A 97 -13.61 -1.88 0.74
C HIS A 97 -14.61 -3.03 0.60
N PHE A 98 -14.81 -3.86 1.64
CA PHE A 98 -15.77 -4.95 1.53
C PHE A 98 -17.20 -4.45 1.29
N ASP A 99 -17.78 -4.92 0.20
CA ASP A 99 -19.09 -4.51 -0.32
C ASP A 99 -20.27 -5.34 0.21
N GLY A 100 -20.00 -6.39 1.00
CA GLY A 100 -21.03 -7.28 1.54
C GLY A 100 -21.42 -8.44 0.61
N THR A 101 -20.81 -8.56 -0.57
CA THR A 101 -21.14 -9.60 -1.55
C THR A 101 -20.33 -10.88 -1.34
N THR A 102 -20.74 -11.96 -2.01
CA THR A 102 -20.06 -13.28 -1.98
C THR A 102 -19.00 -13.45 -3.08
N ARG A 103 -18.62 -12.37 -3.77
CA ARG A 103 -17.56 -12.41 -4.79
C ARG A 103 -16.22 -12.77 -4.14
N LYS A 104 -15.24 -13.25 -4.93
CA LYS A 104 -13.87 -13.39 -4.42
C LYS A 104 -13.40 -12.02 -3.94
N PHE A 105 -12.96 -11.95 -2.70
CA PHE A 105 -12.48 -10.73 -2.08
C PHE A 105 -11.37 -11.02 -1.10
N PHE A 106 -10.33 -10.19 -1.13
CA PHE A 106 -9.38 -9.97 -0.06
C PHE A 106 -9.21 -8.46 0.12
N GLU A 107 -8.78 -8.08 1.31
CA GLU A 107 -8.12 -6.79 1.53
C GLU A 107 -6.90 -7.01 2.41
N GLY A 108 -5.79 -6.38 2.03
CA GLY A 108 -4.51 -6.45 2.72
C GLY A 108 -3.98 -5.06 3.02
N TRP A 109 -3.24 -4.95 4.13
CA TRP A 109 -2.63 -3.71 4.59
C TRP A 109 -1.18 -3.97 4.97
N TYR A 110 -0.32 -3.03 4.63
CA TYR A 110 1.11 -3.09 4.89
C TYR A 110 1.53 -1.81 5.61
N PHE A 111 2.30 -1.95 6.69
CA PHE A 111 2.89 -0.85 7.44
C PHE A 111 4.36 -1.15 7.64
N LYS A 112 5.24 -0.16 7.49
CA LYS A 112 6.68 -0.33 7.74
C LYS A 112 7.18 0.70 8.72
N VAL A 113 8.05 0.28 9.62
CA VAL A 113 8.90 1.15 10.45
C VAL A 113 10.35 0.78 10.16
N SER A 114 11.16 1.75 9.78
CA SER A 114 12.60 1.62 9.58
C SER A 114 13.32 2.23 10.78
N ILE A 115 14.29 1.52 11.37
CA ILE A 115 15.08 1.96 12.52
C ILE A 115 16.54 2.08 12.05
N PRO A 116 16.96 3.25 11.53
CA PRO A 116 18.26 3.42 10.89
C PRO A 116 19.44 3.13 11.82
N GLU A 117 19.31 3.45 13.11
CA GLU A 117 20.37 3.27 14.11
C GLU A 117 20.75 1.80 14.30
N LEU A 118 19.80 0.89 14.02
CA LEU A 118 19.99 -0.56 14.09
C LEU A 118 20.12 -1.20 12.70
N ARG A 119 19.87 -0.43 11.64
CA ARG A 119 19.73 -0.92 10.27
C ARG A 119 18.69 -2.06 10.17
N GLN A 120 17.56 -1.89 10.86
CA GLN A 120 16.47 -2.87 10.90
C GLN A 120 15.16 -2.28 10.39
N ASN A 121 14.31 -3.13 9.83
CA ASN A 121 12.96 -2.78 9.41
C ASN A 121 11.94 -3.73 10.07
N PHE A 122 10.73 -3.22 10.28
CA PHE A 122 9.59 -4.00 10.71
C PHE A 122 8.41 -3.73 9.78
N CYS A 123 8.06 -4.74 8.99
CA CYS A 123 6.96 -4.72 8.04
C CYS A 123 5.79 -5.49 8.66
N PHE A 124 4.69 -4.82 8.99
CA PHE A 124 3.46 -5.40 9.51
C PHE A 124 2.47 -5.57 8.37
N MET A 125 1.98 -6.79 8.18
CA MET A 125 1.03 -7.15 7.14
C MET A 125 -0.23 -7.74 7.75
N TYR A 126 -1.36 -7.15 7.44
CA TYR A 126 -2.67 -7.64 7.85
C TYR A 126 -3.48 -8.03 6.62
N SER A 127 -4.32 -9.05 6.73
CA SER A 127 -5.19 -9.46 5.63
C SER A 127 -6.52 -10.00 6.13
N VAL A 128 -7.55 -9.87 5.31
CA VAL A 128 -8.85 -10.54 5.47
C VAL A 128 -9.28 -11.13 4.14
N GLU A 129 -9.76 -12.37 4.14
CA GLU A 129 -10.25 -13.08 2.95
C GLU A 129 -11.72 -13.46 3.08
N ASN A 130 -12.50 -13.16 2.04
CA ASN A 130 -13.92 -13.48 1.85
C ASN A 130 -14.79 -13.32 3.13
N PRO A 131 -14.83 -12.13 3.73
CA PRO A 131 -15.51 -11.85 5.01
C PRO A 131 -17.04 -12.06 4.99
N ALA A 132 -17.64 -12.29 3.81
CA ALA A 132 -19.01 -12.77 3.67
C ALA A 132 -19.21 -14.12 4.40
N PHE A 133 -18.16 -14.94 4.44
CA PHE A 133 -18.14 -16.24 5.11
C PHE A 133 -17.26 -16.11 6.36
N ARG A 134 -17.88 -16.16 7.54
CA ARG A 134 -17.18 -15.96 8.82
C ARG A 134 -16.35 -17.16 9.26
N LYS A 135 -16.56 -18.30 8.60
CA LYS A 135 -15.90 -19.58 8.83
C LYS A 135 -15.64 -20.25 7.49
N LYS A 136 -14.86 -21.33 7.52
CA LYS A 136 -14.68 -22.22 6.38
C LYS A 136 -16.03 -22.63 5.79
N LEU A 137 -16.14 -22.54 4.48
CA LEU A 137 -17.37 -22.84 3.75
C LEU A 137 -17.79 -24.31 3.96
N SER A 138 -19.07 -24.51 4.19
CA SER A 138 -19.72 -25.83 4.14
C SER A 138 -19.77 -26.36 2.70
N ALA A 139 -20.01 -27.67 2.55
CA ALA A 139 -20.15 -28.29 1.23
C ALA A 139 -21.25 -27.64 0.37
N LEU A 140 -22.34 -27.17 1.01
CA LEU A 140 -23.44 -26.48 0.33
C LEU A 140 -23.00 -25.10 -0.17
N GLU A 141 -22.28 -24.32 0.65
CA GLU A 141 -21.78 -22.99 0.26
C GLU A 141 -20.74 -23.11 -0.86
N VAL A 142 -19.88 -24.13 -0.82
CA VAL A 142 -18.95 -24.43 -1.92
C VAL A 142 -19.71 -24.76 -3.21
N ALA A 143 -20.80 -25.53 -3.14
CA ALA A 143 -21.62 -25.83 -4.31
C ALA A 143 -22.31 -24.58 -4.89
N GLN A 144 -22.69 -23.62 -4.05
CA GLN A 144 -23.40 -22.40 -4.46
C GLN A 144 -22.47 -21.28 -4.96
N HIS A 145 -21.32 -21.10 -4.32
CA HIS A 145 -20.44 -19.94 -4.54
C HIS A 145 -19.08 -20.30 -5.14
N GLY A 146 -18.81 -21.60 -5.31
CA GLY A 146 -17.49 -22.14 -5.62
C GLY A 146 -16.54 -22.07 -4.42
N PRO A 147 -15.30 -22.57 -4.58
CA PRO A 147 -14.30 -22.54 -3.51
C PRO A 147 -13.88 -21.10 -3.18
N ARG A 148 -13.69 -20.85 -1.89
CA ARG A 148 -13.22 -19.60 -1.29
C ARG A 148 -12.32 -19.89 -0.09
N PHE A 149 -11.32 -19.04 0.10
CA PHE A 149 -10.49 -19.01 1.30
C PHE A 149 -11.06 -17.98 2.26
N THR A 150 -11.18 -18.32 3.53
CA THR A 150 -11.73 -17.41 4.55
C THR A 150 -10.69 -17.26 5.63
N GLY A 151 -10.57 -16.06 6.18
CA GLY A 151 -9.72 -15.89 7.33
C GLY A 151 -9.18 -14.48 7.51
N VAL A 152 -8.33 -14.37 8.53
CA VAL A 152 -7.60 -13.16 8.89
C VAL A 152 -6.16 -13.53 9.18
N GLY A 153 -5.23 -12.81 8.57
CA GLY A 153 -3.79 -12.97 8.79
C GLY A 153 -3.18 -11.74 9.45
N ALA A 154 -2.21 -11.96 10.35
CA ALA A 154 -1.27 -10.97 10.81
C ALA A 154 0.14 -11.52 10.68
N GLN A 155 1.01 -10.82 9.96
CA GLN A 155 2.35 -11.27 9.63
C GLN A 155 3.34 -10.13 9.85
N ILE A 156 4.55 -10.44 10.31
CA ILE A 156 5.61 -9.45 10.47
C ILE A 156 6.90 -10.00 9.87
N LEU A 157 7.49 -9.25 8.93
CA LEU A 157 8.89 -9.38 8.53
C LEU A 157 9.66 -8.36 9.38
N GLY A 158 10.46 -8.84 10.32
CA GLY A 158 11.09 -8.02 11.34
C GLY A 158 12.60 -7.98 11.24
N ALA A 159 13.23 -7.69 12.37
CA ALA A 159 14.69 -7.63 12.47
C ALA A 159 15.35 -8.93 11.98
N ASP A 160 16.46 -8.75 11.26
CA ASP A 160 17.25 -9.81 10.61
C ASP A 160 16.46 -10.65 9.60
N ASP A 161 15.43 -10.04 8.98
CA ASP A 161 14.52 -10.68 8.02
C ASP A 161 13.79 -11.92 8.61
N LYS A 162 13.76 -12.06 9.94
CA LYS A 162 12.98 -13.10 10.61
C LYS A 162 11.49 -12.85 10.47
N TYR A 163 10.72 -13.92 10.55
CA TYR A 163 9.30 -13.89 10.27
C TYR A 163 8.44 -14.26 11.49
N ILE A 164 7.20 -13.80 11.51
CA ILE A 164 6.14 -14.36 12.36
C ILE A 164 4.83 -14.21 11.62
N CYS A 165 3.97 -15.22 11.71
CA CYS A 165 2.65 -15.20 11.09
C CYS A 165 1.66 -15.90 12.01
N GLN A 166 0.54 -15.24 12.26
CA GLN A 166 -0.61 -15.82 12.92
C GLN A 166 -1.81 -15.73 11.98
N TYR A 167 -2.50 -16.86 11.78
CA TYR A 167 -3.62 -16.94 10.86
C TYR A 167 -4.81 -17.68 11.46
N SER A 168 -6.02 -17.19 11.20
CA SER A 168 -7.28 -17.83 11.55
C SER A 168 -8.11 -18.03 10.29
N GLU A 169 -8.68 -19.22 10.08
CA GLU A 169 -9.68 -19.44 9.01
C GLU A 169 -11.03 -18.76 9.31
N GLU A 170 -11.21 -18.26 10.54
CA GLU A 170 -12.40 -17.55 10.97
C GLU A 170 -12.16 -16.04 11.05
N SER A 171 -13.16 -15.25 10.65
CA SER A 171 -13.11 -13.78 10.58
C SER A 171 -14.20 -13.10 11.44
N HIS A 172 -14.72 -13.80 12.45
CA HIS A 172 -15.82 -13.30 13.29
C HIS A 172 -15.43 -12.11 14.18
N ASN A 173 -14.15 -12.00 14.56
CA ASN A 173 -13.61 -10.91 15.37
C ASN A 173 -12.94 -9.80 14.55
N PHE A 174 -12.89 -9.93 13.22
CA PHE A 174 -12.34 -8.89 12.36
C PHE A 174 -13.34 -7.75 12.18
N TRP A 175 -12.83 -6.54 12.22
CA TRP A 175 -13.57 -5.32 11.93
C TRP A 175 -12.69 -4.32 11.17
N GLY A 176 -13.32 -3.51 10.32
CA GLY A 176 -12.68 -2.45 9.57
C GLY A 176 -13.64 -1.27 9.38
N SER A 177 -13.13 -0.05 9.53
CA SER A 177 -13.89 1.18 9.33
C SER A 177 -14.14 1.38 7.84
N ARG A 178 -15.40 1.64 7.43
CA ARG A 178 -15.75 1.90 6.03
C ARG A 178 -15.16 3.19 5.45
N HIS A 179 -14.74 4.13 6.30
CA HIS A 179 -14.42 5.50 5.89
C HIS A 179 -13.00 5.95 6.27
N GLU A 180 -12.27 5.13 7.02
CA GLU A 180 -10.92 5.48 7.46
C GLU A 180 -10.06 4.22 7.54
N LEU A 181 -8.74 4.39 7.41
CA LEU A 181 -7.77 3.30 7.56
C LEU A 181 -7.69 2.91 9.03
N ILE A 182 -8.73 2.23 9.53
CA ILE A 182 -8.84 1.78 10.90
C ILE A 182 -9.40 0.37 10.87
N LEU A 183 -8.70 -0.57 11.48
CA LEU A 183 -9.09 -1.98 11.48
C LEU A 183 -8.47 -2.70 12.66
N GLY A 184 -8.98 -3.88 12.95
CA GLY A 184 -8.41 -4.75 13.95
C GLY A 184 -8.99 -6.15 13.91
N ASN A 185 -8.32 -7.04 14.62
CA ASN A 185 -8.76 -8.41 14.84
C ASN A 185 -8.35 -8.89 16.23
N THR A 186 -9.18 -9.75 16.80
CA THR A 186 -8.86 -10.49 18.02
C THR A 186 -8.75 -11.97 17.68
N PHE A 187 -7.54 -12.53 17.77
CA PHE A 187 -7.32 -13.97 17.66
C PHE A 187 -7.70 -14.67 18.96
N ILE A 188 -7.26 -14.12 20.10
CA ILE A 188 -7.58 -14.61 21.44
C ILE A 188 -8.03 -13.44 22.30
N ALA A 189 -9.26 -13.50 22.80
CA ALA A 189 -9.81 -12.53 23.74
C ALA A 189 -9.48 -12.93 25.19
N GLU A 190 -9.45 -11.95 26.07
CA GLU A 190 -9.37 -12.20 27.51
C GLU A 190 -10.64 -12.91 28.00
N LYS A 191 -10.50 -13.78 29.01
CA LYS A 191 -11.61 -14.63 29.47
C LYS A 191 -12.81 -13.77 29.90
N GLU A 192 -14.01 -14.17 29.44
CA GLU A 192 -15.29 -13.50 29.75
C GLU A 192 -15.44 -12.06 29.23
N LEU A 193 -14.43 -11.52 28.53
CA LEU A 193 -14.51 -10.20 27.90
C LEU A 193 -14.84 -10.33 26.42
N LYS A 194 -15.76 -9.49 25.95
CA LYS A 194 -16.08 -9.41 24.53
C LYS A 194 -14.88 -8.83 23.77
N PRO A 195 -14.49 -9.33 22.59
CA PRO A 195 -13.47 -8.69 21.76
C PRO A 195 -13.95 -7.31 21.25
N PRO A 196 -13.05 -6.32 21.06
CA PRO A 196 -13.39 -5.06 20.40
C PRO A 196 -13.93 -5.29 18.98
N ASN A 197 -14.88 -4.45 18.56
CA ASN A 197 -15.45 -4.46 17.21
C ASN A 197 -15.26 -3.12 16.47
N LYS A 198 -14.42 -2.26 17.04
CA LYS A 198 -13.98 -0.95 16.56
C LYS A 198 -12.70 -0.58 17.32
N GLU A 199 -12.05 0.50 16.90
CA GLU A 199 -10.91 1.05 17.61
C GLU A 199 -11.31 1.44 19.04
N VAL A 200 -10.46 1.08 19.99
CA VAL A 200 -10.60 1.43 21.41
C VAL A 200 -9.26 1.99 21.91
N PRO A 201 -9.24 2.75 23.02
CA PRO A 201 -7.99 3.19 23.62
C PRO A 201 -7.04 2.02 23.92
N PRO A 202 -5.71 2.21 23.83
CA PRO A 202 -4.71 1.15 24.03
C PRO A 202 -4.91 0.35 25.32
N GLN A 203 -5.22 1.04 26.42
CA GLN A 203 -5.43 0.39 27.71
C GLN A 203 -6.68 -0.48 27.75
N GLU A 204 -7.71 -0.15 26.97
CA GLU A 204 -8.91 -0.98 26.83
C GLU A 204 -8.62 -2.22 25.97
N PHE A 205 -7.90 -2.05 24.86
CA PHE A 205 -7.48 -3.16 24.02
C PHE A 205 -6.63 -4.15 24.81
N ASN A 206 -5.60 -3.67 25.54
CA ASN A 206 -4.68 -4.50 26.33
C ASN A 206 -5.40 -5.26 27.46
N LYS A 207 -6.59 -4.81 27.89
CA LYS A 207 -7.43 -5.54 28.86
C LYS A 207 -8.30 -6.63 28.22
N ARG A 208 -8.63 -6.50 26.94
CA ARG A 208 -9.64 -7.34 26.27
C ARG A 208 -9.04 -8.33 25.26
N VAL A 209 -7.83 -8.06 24.78
CA VAL A 209 -7.18 -8.80 23.69
C VAL A 209 -5.88 -9.40 24.21
N VAL A 210 -5.81 -10.73 24.22
CA VAL A 210 -4.60 -11.48 24.57
C VAL A 210 -3.70 -11.61 23.35
N GLU A 211 -4.26 -11.93 22.18
CA GLU A 211 -3.57 -11.99 20.88
C GLU A 211 -4.43 -11.33 19.81
N GLY A 212 -3.84 -10.43 19.03
CA GLY A 212 -4.56 -9.61 18.05
C GLY A 212 -3.85 -8.30 17.78
N PHE A 213 -4.51 -7.44 17.01
CA PHE A 213 -3.99 -6.14 16.64
C PHE A 213 -5.11 -5.14 16.43
N GLN A 214 -4.77 -3.86 16.56
CA GLN A 214 -5.56 -2.76 16.02
C GLN A 214 -4.62 -1.72 15.43
N VAL A 215 -5.03 -1.12 14.33
CA VAL A 215 -4.22 -0.14 13.61
C VAL A 215 -5.10 0.98 13.08
N SER A 216 -4.54 2.18 13.09
CA SER A 216 -5.04 3.40 12.48
C SER A 216 -3.89 4.11 11.74
N PRO A 217 -4.12 5.23 11.03
CA PRO A 217 -3.02 5.97 10.40
C PRO A 217 -2.02 6.56 11.38
N LEU A 218 -2.42 6.72 12.66
CA LEU A 218 -1.64 7.40 13.69
C LEU A 218 -1.21 6.46 14.82
N TRP A 219 -1.66 5.21 14.81
CA TRP A 219 -1.44 4.28 15.89
C TRP A 219 -1.39 2.84 15.40
N ASN A 220 -0.44 2.06 15.90
CA ASN A 220 -0.39 0.63 15.67
C ASN A 220 0.02 -0.10 16.94
N GLN A 221 -0.74 -1.12 17.31
CA GLN A 221 -0.43 -1.98 18.44
C GLN A 221 -0.92 -3.40 18.23
N GLY A 222 -0.28 -4.32 18.93
CA GLY A 222 -0.73 -5.69 18.96
C GLY A 222 0.25 -6.64 19.61
N PHE A 223 -0.16 -7.90 19.61
CA PHE A 223 0.61 -9.01 20.09
C PHE A 223 0.21 -10.27 19.34
N ILE A 224 1.18 -10.98 18.77
CA ILE A 224 0.97 -12.26 18.08
C ILE A 224 2.05 -13.26 18.48
N ARG A 225 1.71 -14.54 18.37
CA ARG A 225 2.62 -15.67 18.60
C ARG A 225 2.70 -16.53 17.35
N ASP A 226 3.84 -17.17 17.14
CA ASP A 226 3.97 -18.18 16.09
C ASP A 226 3.01 -19.34 16.39
N ASP A 227 2.19 -19.69 15.39
CA ASP A 227 1.23 -20.80 15.47
C ASP A 227 1.79 -22.10 14.88
N GLY A 228 3.06 -22.09 14.45
CA GLY A 228 3.78 -23.24 13.90
C GLY A 228 3.43 -23.57 12.45
N ARG A 229 2.60 -22.76 11.76
CA ARG A 229 2.20 -22.97 10.36
C ARG A 229 3.17 -22.38 9.34
N SER A 230 4.26 -21.79 9.81
CA SER A 230 5.33 -21.19 9.00
C SER A 230 6.60 -22.06 8.99
N ASN A 231 6.46 -23.39 8.91
CA ASN A 231 7.56 -24.35 8.96
C ASN A 231 8.55 -24.32 7.75
N TYR A 232 8.34 -23.43 6.80
CA TYR A 232 9.15 -23.25 5.59
C TYR A 232 10.12 -22.06 5.68
N VAL A 233 10.11 -21.33 6.80
CA VAL A 233 10.89 -20.10 7.00
C VAL A 233 11.31 -19.98 8.47
N GLU A 234 12.38 -19.25 8.74
CA GLU A 234 12.80 -18.97 10.11
C GLU A 234 11.82 -18.03 10.81
N THR A 235 11.31 -18.44 11.97
CA THR A 235 10.33 -17.69 12.75
C THR A 235 10.84 -17.26 14.13
N VAL A 236 10.34 -16.12 14.61
CA VAL A 236 10.41 -15.75 16.04
C VAL A 236 9.20 -16.27 16.81
N LYS A 237 9.34 -16.46 18.12
CA LYS A 237 8.24 -17.04 18.93
C LYS A 237 7.10 -16.06 19.16
N THR A 238 7.43 -14.80 19.38
CA THR A 238 6.47 -13.77 19.78
C THR A 238 6.87 -12.41 19.23
N ALA A 239 5.87 -11.59 18.90
CA ALA A 239 6.06 -10.18 18.61
C ALA A 239 4.99 -9.35 19.34
N ARG A 240 5.42 -8.27 19.99
CA ARG A 240 4.55 -7.30 20.66
C ARG A 240 4.96 -5.90 20.24
N TRP A 241 4.02 -5.01 19.98
CA TRP A 241 4.38 -3.65 19.56
C TRP A 241 3.35 -2.63 20.01
N GLU A 242 3.81 -1.40 20.15
CA GLU A 242 2.99 -0.23 20.39
C GLU A 242 3.73 1.01 19.91
N TYR A 243 3.19 1.68 18.89
CA TYR A 243 3.77 2.92 18.37
C TYR A 243 2.72 3.87 17.81
N SER A 244 3.07 5.15 17.89
CA SER A 244 2.35 6.26 17.25
C SER A 244 3.07 6.66 15.97
N THR A 245 2.33 7.20 15.00
CA THR A 245 2.89 7.65 13.72
C THR A 245 2.42 9.06 13.39
N ARG A 246 3.36 9.89 12.92
CA ARG A 246 3.08 11.20 12.34
C ARG A 246 3.36 11.16 10.84
N PRO A 247 2.34 11.19 9.97
CA PRO A 247 2.54 11.26 8.53
C PRO A 247 3.29 12.53 8.11
N THR A 248 4.22 12.41 7.17
CA THR A 248 4.95 13.53 6.53
C THR A 248 4.67 13.63 5.04
N TYR A 249 4.43 12.49 4.37
CA TYR A 249 4.01 12.41 2.97
C TYR A 249 2.80 11.49 2.78
N GLY A 250 1.79 12.00 2.06
CA GLY A 250 0.65 11.21 1.55
C GLY A 250 0.95 10.65 0.16
N TRP A 251 0.06 10.87 -0.79
CA TRP A 251 0.26 10.57 -2.21
C TRP A 251 -0.01 11.82 -3.07
N GLY A 252 0.89 12.79 -2.98
CA GLY A 252 0.67 14.15 -3.47
C GLY A 252 1.67 15.14 -2.87
N ASN A 253 1.73 16.37 -3.40
CA ASN A 253 2.53 17.42 -2.78
C ASN A 253 2.03 17.70 -1.36
N VAL A 254 2.95 18.07 -0.46
CA VAL A 254 2.59 18.56 0.87
C VAL A 254 1.74 19.83 0.73
N GLY A 255 0.68 19.95 1.54
CA GLY A 255 -0.28 21.06 1.47
C GLY A 255 -1.22 21.04 0.26
N SER A 256 -1.18 20.00 -0.58
CA SER A 256 -2.07 19.83 -1.73
C SER A 256 -3.05 18.67 -1.55
N LYS A 257 -4.04 18.56 -2.45
CA LYS A 257 -4.95 17.42 -2.49
C LYS A 257 -4.18 16.12 -2.77
N GLN A 258 -4.38 15.12 -1.92
CA GLN A 258 -3.80 13.79 -2.09
C GLN A 258 -4.57 12.99 -3.16
N LYS A 259 -3.86 12.12 -3.86
CA LYS A 259 -4.34 11.41 -5.06
C LYS A 259 -4.57 9.91 -4.79
N SER A 260 -5.39 9.30 -5.63
CA SER A 260 -5.47 7.84 -5.74
C SER A 260 -4.25 7.32 -6.51
N SER A 261 -3.61 6.26 -6.02
CA SER A 261 -2.40 5.69 -6.64
C SER A 261 -2.65 5.08 -8.01
N ALA A 262 -3.88 4.66 -8.30
CA ALA A 262 -4.32 4.15 -9.60
C ALA A 262 -5.25 5.14 -10.36
N GLY A 263 -5.26 6.41 -9.97
CA GLY A 263 -6.15 7.43 -10.53
C GLY A 263 -7.63 7.19 -10.17
N TRP A 264 -8.54 7.93 -10.82
CA TRP A 264 -9.98 7.87 -10.49
C TRP A 264 -10.63 6.53 -10.87
N LEU A 265 -10.00 5.74 -11.75
CA LEU A 265 -10.47 4.38 -12.10
C LEU A 265 -10.38 3.41 -10.91
N ALA A 266 -9.56 3.70 -9.90
CA ALA A 266 -9.48 2.91 -8.66
C ALA A 266 -10.80 2.86 -7.88
N ALA A 267 -11.73 3.79 -8.16
CA ALA A 267 -13.07 3.81 -7.57
C ALA A 267 -13.99 2.69 -8.05
N PHE A 268 -13.66 1.99 -9.15
CA PHE A 268 -14.52 0.99 -9.77
C PHE A 268 -13.96 -0.43 -9.58
N PRO A 269 -14.75 -1.40 -9.06
CA PRO A 269 -14.32 -2.79 -8.78
C PRO A 269 -13.87 -3.63 -9.99
N VAL A 270 -13.78 -3.02 -11.16
CA VAL A 270 -13.47 -3.63 -12.45
C VAL A 270 -11.94 -3.72 -12.64
N PHE A 271 -11.15 -2.91 -11.93
CA PHE A 271 -9.68 -2.84 -12.12
C PHE A 271 -8.90 -3.45 -10.95
N GLU A 272 -9.15 -4.72 -10.66
CA GLU A 272 -8.55 -5.45 -9.54
C GLU A 272 -7.20 -6.14 -9.90
N PRO A 273 -6.33 -6.38 -8.91
CA PRO A 273 -6.38 -5.80 -7.57
C PRO A 273 -6.10 -4.31 -7.62
N HIS A 274 -6.78 -3.59 -6.74
CA HIS A 274 -6.53 -2.20 -6.45
C HIS A 274 -5.38 -2.05 -5.46
N TRP A 275 -4.76 -0.88 -5.47
CA TRP A 275 -3.63 -0.55 -4.61
C TRP A 275 -3.65 0.94 -4.28
N GLN A 276 -3.41 1.26 -3.01
CA GLN A 276 -3.36 2.63 -2.53
C GLN A 276 -2.21 2.78 -1.53
N ILE A 277 -1.33 3.75 -1.77
CA ILE A 277 -0.38 4.23 -0.79
C ILE A 277 -1.15 5.10 0.21
N CYS A 278 -1.16 4.71 1.47
CA CYS A 278 -1.87 5.41 2.54
C CYS A 278 -1.00 6.47 3.21
N MET A 279 0.32 6.26 3.20
CA MET A 279 1.34 7.18 3.69
C MET A 279 2.67 6.83 3.03
N ALA A 280 3.17 7.68 2.13
CA ALA A 280 4.47 7.48 1.49
C ALA A 280 5.65 7.73 2.43
N GLY A 281 5.45 8.55 3.47
CA GLY A 281 6.45 8.85 4.48
C GLY A 281 5.80 9.30 5.78
N GLY A 282 6.37 8.90 6.90
CA GLY A 282 5.98 9.32 8.23
C GLY A 282 7.05 9.01 9.26
N LEU A 283 6.84 9.45 10.49
CA LEU A 283 7.77 9.31 11.60
C LEU A 283 7.06 8.64 12.76
N SER A 284 7.52 7.45 13.13
CA SER A 284 6.94 6.64 14.20
C SER A 284 7.75 6.72 15.48
N THR A 285 7.07 6.69 16.61
CA THR A 285 7.67 6.70 17.95
C THR A 285 6.97 5.68 18.82
N GLY A 286 7.74 4.81 19.47
CA GLY A 286 7.21 3.73 20.30
C GLY A 286 8.22 2.61 20.47
N TRP A 287 7.72 1.38 20.54
CA TRP A 287 8.53 0.20 20.79
C TRP A 287 7.99 -1.05 20.10
N ILE A 288 8.91 -1.97 19.80
CA ILE A 288 8.63 -3.31 19.29
C ILE A 288 9.45 -4.29 20.14
N GLU A 289 8.78 -5.28 20.72
CA GLU A 289 9.40 -6.44 21.36
C GLU A 289 9.40 -7.60 20.38
N TRP A 290 10.59 -8.05 20.01
CA TRP A 290 10.86 -9.04 18.98
C TRP A 290 11.67 -10.19 19.58
N ASP A 291 11.08 -11.38 19.64
CA ASP A 291 11.68 -12.58 20.28
C ASP A 291 12.19 -12.36 21.72
N GLY A 292 11.50 -11.50 22.47
CA GLY A 292 11.84 -11.15 23.85
C GLY A 292 12.81 -9.97 24.00
N GLU A 293 13.34 -9.43 22.90
CA GLU A 293 14.16 -8.22 22.90
C GLU A 293 13.33 -6.98 22.57
N ARG A 294 13.40 -5.95 23.41
CA ARG A 294 12.65 -4.70 23.23
C ARG A 294 13.50 -3.65 22.55
N ILE A 295 13.01 -3.17 21.41
CA ILE A 295 13.59 -2.08 20.63
C ILE A 295 12.69 -0.85 20.79
N GLU A 296 13.27 0.25 21.27
CA GLU A 296 12.57 1.54 21.39
C GLU A 296 13.13 2.51 20.34
N PHE A 297 12.26 3.31 19.75
CA PHE A 297 12.62 4.22 18.67
C PHE A 297 11.82 5.51 18.73
N GLN A 298 12.42 6.60 18.25
CA GLN A 298 11.82 7.92 18.15
C GLN A 298 11.96 8.44 16.74
N ASN A 299 10.88 8.98 16.18
CA ASN A 299 10.84 9.52 14.83
C ASN A 299 11.45 8.59 13.76
N ALA A 300 11.22 7.29 13.89
CA ALA A 300 11.65 6.27 12.95
C ALA A 300 10.89 6.41 11.60
N PRO A 301 11.57 6.49 10.44
CA PRO A 301 10.91 6.57 9.14
C PRO A 301 9.88 5.44 8.94
N SER A 302 8.75 5.76 8.32
CA SER A 302 7.60 4.85 8.23
C SER A 302 6.81 4.99 6.94
N TYR A 303 6.09 3.94 6.59
CA TYR A 303 5.33 3.81 5.36
C TYR A 303 4.04 3.01 5.57
N SER A 304 3.00 3.25 4.78
CA SER A 304 1.86 2.32 4.72
C SER A 304 1.12 2.32 3.38
N GLU A 305 0.56 1.16 3.04
CA GLU A 305 -0.23 0.92 1.84
C GLU A 305 -1.29 -0.16 2.07
N LYS A 306 -2.15 -0.35 1.08
CA LYS A 306 -3.19 -1.38 1.08
C LYS A 306 -3.56 -1.84 -0.32
N ASN A 307 -4.07 -3.07 -0.40
CA ASN A 307 -4.54 -3.71 -1.63
C ASN A 307 -5.89 -4.36 -1.40
N TRP A 308 -6.77 -4.35 -2.40
CA TRP A 308 -8.04 -5.07 -2.33
C TRP A 308 -8.47 -5.59 -3.69
N GLY A 309 -9.27 -6.65 -3.69
CA GLY A 309 -9.83 -7.25 -4.90
C GLY A 309 -9.94 -8.76 -4.79
N GLY A 310 -9.90 -9.49 -5.90
CA GLY A 310 -10.00 -10.97 -5.88
C GLY A 310 -8.76 -11.70 -5.35
N ALA A 311 -7.55 -11.24 -5.72
CA ALA A 311 -6.25 -11.77 -5.30
C ALA A 311 -5.12 -10.80 -5.72
N PHE A 312 -3.89 -11.04 -5.28
CA PHE A 312 -2.71 -10.32 -5.80
C PHE A 312 -2.50 -10.55 -7.32
N PRO A 313 -1.70 -9.70 -8.00
CA PRO A 313 -1.38 -9.88 -9.41
C PRO A 313 -0.74 -11.25 -9.68
N ARG A 314 -0.76 -11.71 -10.92
CA ARG A 314 -0.15 -12.99 -11.29
C ARG A 314 1.37 -13.01 -11.07
N LYS A 315 1.99 -11.85 -11.26
CA LYS A 315 3.44 -11.62 -11.10
C LYS A 315 3.65 -10.15 -10.78
N TRP A 316 4.49 -9.83 -9.80
CA TRP A 316 4.74 -8.44 -9.40
C TRP A 316 6.12 -8.23 -8.80
N PHE A 317 6.59 -6.98 -8.83
CA PHE A 317 7.75 -6.51 -8.10
C PHE A 317 7.38 -5.28 -7.27
N TRP A 318 8.11 -5.05 -6.20
CA TRP A 318 7.94 -3.87 -5.36
C TRP A 318 9.30 -3.45 -4.76
N VAL A 319 9.50 -2.15 -4.62
CA VAL A 319 10.69 -1.51 -4.05
C VAL A 319 10.24 -0.30 -3.25
N GLN A 320 10.68 -0.18 -2.00
CA GLN A 320 10.28 0.91 -1.13
C GLN A 320 11.38 1.31 -0.17
N CYS A 321 11.59 2.62 -0.01
CA CYS A 321 12.59 3.14 0.92
C CYS A 321 12.24 4.55 1.44
N ASN A 322 12.57 4.82 2.70
CA ASN A 322 12.49 6.14 3.35
C ASN A 322 13.80 6.56 4.03
N VAL A 323 14.86 5.76 3.92
CA VAL A 323 16.14 6.00 4.59
C VAL A 323 17.19 6.18 3.51
N PHE A 324 17.64 7.41 3.30
CA PHE A 324 18.58 7.74 2.23
C PHE A 324 19.73 8.58 2.73
N GLU A 325 20.91 8.34 2.16
CA GLU A 325 22.09 9.18 2.27
C GLU A 325 22.22 10.08 1.03
N GLY A 326 22.76 11.29 1.21
CA GLY A 326 23.05 12.23 0.12
C GLY A 326 21.92 13.22 -0.22
N ALA A 327 20.82 13.24 0.52
CA ALA A 327 19.75 14.23 0.40
C ALA A 327 19.86 15.33 1.48
N SER A 328 19.38 16.54 1.19
CA SER A 328 19.27 17.61 2.21
C SER A 328 18.00 17.54 3.04
N ASP A 329 16.99 16.80 2.56
CA ASP A 329 15.65 16.65 3.15
C ASP A 329 15.19 15.19 3.08
N GLU A 330 14.09 14.86 3.77
CA GLU A 330 13.47 13.52 3.75
C GLU A 330 13.07 13.10 2.32
N VAL A 331 13.51 11.90 1.94
CA VAL A 331 13.16 11.25 0.66
C VAL A 331 12.27 10.04 0.94
N ALA A 332 11.18 9.92 0.20
CA ALA A 332 10.36 8.72 0.18
C ALA A 332 10.25 8.16 -1.24
N LEU A 333 10.52 6.87 -1.40
CA LEU A 333 10.41 6.14 -2.66
C LEU A 333 9.41 4.98 -2.51
N THR A 334 8.49 4.89 -3.46
CA THR A 334 7.70 3.69 -3.73
C THR A 334 7.75 3.40 -5.23
N ALA A 335 8.16 2.19 -5.62
CA ALA A 335 8.13 1.73 -6.99
C ALA A 335 7.57 0.31 -7.04
N ALA A 336 6.62 0.06 -7.94
CA ALA A 336 6.03 -1.27 -8.06
C ALA A 336 5.51 -1.49 -9.47
N GLY A 337 5.34 -2.76 -9.82
CA GLY A 337 4.69 -3.15 -11.06
C GLY A 337 4.15 -4.56 -11.00
N GLY A 338 3.10 -4.82 -11.76
CA GLY A 338 2.35 -6.07 -11.71
C GLY A 338 1.67 -6.42 -13.02
N LEU A 339 1.57 -7.72 -13.27
CA LEU A 339 0.77 -8.30 -14.33
C LEU A 339 -0.61 -8.64 -13.76
N ARG A 340 -1.57 -7.73 -13.90
CA ARG A 340 -2.92 -7.91 -13.38
C ARG A 340 -3.87 -8.43 -14.45
N GLN A 341 -4.88 -9.18 -14.02
CA GLN A 341 -5.91 -9.71 -14.90
C GLN A 341 -6.97 -8.64 -15.16
N LEU A 342 -7.31 -8.44 -16.43
CA LEU A 342 -8.42 -7.57 -16.82
C LEU A 342 -9.75 -8.35 -16.75
N PRO A 343 -10.85 -7.69 -16.39
CA PRO A 343 -12.18 -8.30 -16.39
C PRO A 343 -12.63 -8.60 -17.82
N GLY A 344 -13.16 -9.80 -18.04
CA GLY A 344 -13.67 -10.23 -19.34
C GLY A 344 -13.83 -11.74 -19.44
N LEU A 345 -14.42 -12.20 -20.55
CA LEU A 345 -14.55 -13.63 -20.87
C LEU A 345 -13.22 -14.27 -21.32
N THR A 346 -12.23 -13.45 -21.67
CA THR A 346 -10.89 -13.90 -22.10
C THR A 346 -9.87 -13.60 -21.01
N GLU A 347 -8.85 -14.46 -20.89
CA GLU A 347 -7.72 -14.26 -19.97
C GLU A 347 -6.77 -13.17 -20.49
N ASN A 348 -7.21 -11.91 -20.40
CA ASN A 348 -6.39 -10.76 -20.75
C ASN A 348 -5.62 -10.27 -19.52
N PHE A 349 -4.34 -9.96 -19.72
CA PHE A 349 -3.49 -9.39 -18.68
C PHE A 349 -2.92 -8.05 -19.15
N GLU A 350 -2.78 -7.12 -18.22
CA GLU A 350 -2.10 -5.86 -18.46
C GLU A 350 -0.96 -5.65 -17.48
N SER A 351 0.10 -5.01 -17.96
CA SER A 351 1.19 -4.57 -17.09
C SER A 351 0.89 -3.16 -16.59
N ALA A 352 0.84 -3.00 -15.28
CA ALA A 352 0.77 -1.71 -14.62
C ALA A 352 2.05 -1.51 -13.81
N ALA A 353 2.56 -0.29 -13.76
CA ALA A 353 3.71 0.05 -12.94
C ALA A 353 3.67 1.53 -12.56
N LEU A 354 4.32 1.88 -11.45
CA LEU A 354 4.52 3.25 -11.03
C LEU A 354 5.83 3.46 -10.30
N ILE A 355 6.28 4.71 -10.27
CA ILE A 355 7.31 5.22 -9.37
C ILE A 355 6.77 6.52 -8.76
N GLY A 356 6.78 6.60 -7.43
CA GLY A 356 6.50 7.80 -6.69
C GLY A 356 7.71 8.19 -5.85
N VAL A 357 8.19 9.43 -6.04
CA VAL A 357 9.28 10.01 -5.24
C VAL A 357 8.77 11.26 -4.55
N HIS A 358 8.97 11.37 -3.23
CA HIS A 358 8.74 12.61 -2.49
C HIS A 358 10.06 13.18 -2.02
N TYR A 359 10.27 14.48 -2.24
CA TYR A 359 11.45 15.21 -1.79
C TYR A 359 11.15 16.70 -1.68
N GLY A 360 11.54 17.34 -0.57
CA GLY A 360 11.32 18.78 -0.35
C GLY A 360 9.84 19.19 -0.44
N GLY A 361 8.91 18.32 -0.04
CA GLY A 361 7.47 18.57 -0.14
C GLY A 361 6.85 18.37 -1.53
N ILE A 362 7.66 18.01 -2.53
CA ILE A 362 7.22 17.79 -3.92
C ILE A 362 7.06 16.29 -4.18
N PHE A 363 5.96 15.93 -4.85
CA PHE A 363 5.67 14.59 -5.33
C PHE A 363 5.95 14.47 -6.83
N TYR A 364 6.93 13.63 -7.18
CA TYR A 364 7.29 13.26 -8.53
C TYR A 364 6.64 11.92 -8.88
N GLU A 365 5.60 11.98 -9.70
CA GLU A 365 4.79 10.82 -10.08
C GLU A 365 5.14 10.34 -11.49
N PHE A 366 5.39 9.04 -11.61
CA PHE A 366 5.59 8.35 -12.88
C PHE A 366 4.64 7.17 -12.98
N VAL A 367 3.66 7.29 -13.85
CA VAL A 367 2.54 6.35 -14.02
C VAL A 367 2.16 6.27 -15.50
N PRO A 368 1.50 5.19 -15.97
CA PRO A 368 1.32 4.96 -17.40
C PRO A 368 0.47 6.03 -18.11
N TRP A 369 -0.35 6.78 -17.37
CA TRP A 369 -1.13 7.89 -17.93
C TRP A 369 -0.36 9.21 -17.99
N ASN A 370 0.75 9.39 -17.26
CA ASN A 370 1.55 10.64 -17.28
C ASN A 370 2.96 10.47 -17.90
N GLY A 371 3.40 9.23 -18.11
CA GLY A 371 4.72 8.90 -18.62
C GLY A 371 4.83 7.44 -19.05
N VAL A 372 6.06 6.96 -19.15
CA VAL A 372 6.40 5.57 -19.45
C VAL A 372 7.23 5.03 -18.29
N VAL A 373 6.89 3.84 -17.82
CA VAL A 373 7.65 3.11 -16.79
C VAL A 373 8.11 1.80 -17.39
N SER A 374 9.42 1.55 -17.37
CA SER A 374 10.04 0.35 -17.90
C SER A 374 10.87 -0.33 -16.83
N TRP A 375 10.95 -1.65 -16.85
CA TRP A 375 11.67 -2.41 -15.83
C TRP A 375 12.41 -3.62 -16.42
N GLU A 376 13.43 -4.03 -15.68
CA GLU A 376 14.12 -5.30 -15.80
C GLU A 376 14.37 -5.84 -14.39
N ILE A 377 13.60 -6.86 -14.00
CA ILE A 377 13.67 -7.47 -12.67
C ILE A 377 14.24 -8.87 -12.81
N ALA A 378 15.34 -9.16 -12.13
CA ALA A 378 15.91 -10.51 -12.10
C ALA A 378 14.95 -11.49 -11.38
N PRO A 379 15.10 -12.82 -11.54
CA PRO A 379 14.38 -13.79 -10.72
C PRO A 379 14.48 -13.50 -9.21
N TRP A 380 15.63 -13.00 -8.78
CA TRP A 380 15.89 -12.45 -7.46
C TRP A 380 17.18 -11.61 -7.50
N GLY A 381 17.33 -10.68 -6.56
CA GLY A 381 18.61 -10.01 -6.28
C GLY A 381 18.91 -8.74 -7.07
N LYS A 382 18.09 -8.38 -8.07
CA LYS A 382 18.26 -7.14 -8.85
C LYS A 382 16.95 -6.60 -9.41
N TRP A 383 16.72 -5.31 -9.18
CA TRP A 383 15.60 -4.53 -9.69
C TRP A 383 16.15 -3.30 -10.42
N CYS A 384 15.85 -3.16 -11.71
CA CYS A 384 16.12 -1.95 -12.47
C CYS A 384 14.80 -1.40 -12.98
N ILE A 385 14.43 -0.20 -12.55
CA ILE A 385 13.18 0.46 -12.94
C ILE A 385 13.52 1.88 -13.39
N VAL A 386 13.11 2.23 -14.60
CA VAL A 386 13.35 3.54 -15.19
C VAL A 386 12.01 4.13 -15.61
N ALA A 387 11.84 5.44 -15.44
CA ALA A 387 10.66 6.11 -15.92
C ALA A 387 10.95 7.52 -16.40
N GLU A 388 10.12 7.98 -17.33
CA GLU A 388 10.15 9.35 -17.79
C GLU A 388 8.74 9.87 -18.06
N ASN A 389 8.55 11.16 -17.78
CA ASN A 389 7.35 11.90 -18.16
C ASN A 389 7.78 13.15 -18.96
N GLN A 390 6.88 14.08 -19.21
CA GLN A 390 7.18 15.27 -20.01
C GLN A 390 8.31 16.14 -19.42
N THR A 391 8.49 16.12 -18.10
CA THR A 391 9.31 17.09 -17.35
C THR A 391 10.45 16.45 -16.57
N HIS A 392 10.41 15.15 -16.28
CA HIS A 392 11.35 14.47 -15.40
C HIS A 392 11.76 13.09 -15.91
N LYS A 393 12.91 12.62 -15.44
CA LYS A 393 13.38 11.23 -15.57
C LYS A 393 13.78 10.69 -14.21
N VAL A 394 13.55 9.40 -13.97
CA VAL A 394 13.95 8.71 -12.74
C VAL A 394 14.53 7.35 -13.06
N GLU A 395 15.55 6.96 -12.31
CA GLU A 395 16.16 5.64 -12.34
C GLU A 395 16.25 5.10 -10.91
N VAL A 396 15.81 3.86 -10.74
CA VAL A 396 15.81 3.11 -9.49
C VAL A 396 16.56 1.81 -9.75
N GLU A 397 17.70 1.65 -9.10
CA GLU A 397 18.48 0.42 -9.14
C GLU A 397 18.62 -0.13 -7.72
N ALA A 398 18.08 -1.32 -7.48
CA ALA A 398 18.23 -2.02 -6.22
C ALA A 398 18.85 -3.39 -6.42
N THR A 399 19.68 -3.82 -5.47
CA THR A 399 20.29 -5.15 -5.42
C THR A 399 20.25 -5.69 -3.99
N THR A 400 20.31 -7.01 -3.86
CA THR A 400 20.54 -7.65 -2.57
C THR A 400 21.34 -8.93 -2.77
N LYS A 401 22.15 -9.28 -1.77
CA LYS A 401 22.84 -10.58 -1.67
C LYS A 401 22.09 -11.53 -0.75
N ASP A 402 21.15 -11.01 0.04
CA ASP A 402 20.37 -11.79 0.98
C ASP A 402 19.46 -12.75 0.24
N LEU A 403 19.24 -13.90 0.88
CA LEU A 403 18.39 -14.93 0.30
C LEU A 403 16.93 -14.52 0.28
N GLY A 404 16.53 -13.49 1.03
CA GLY A 404 15.14 -13.06 1.20
C GLY A 404 14.27 -14.06 1.96
N THR A 405 13.19 -13.55 2.51
CA THR A 405 12.23 -14.29 3.34
C THR A 405 10.97 -14.55 2.54
N THR A 406 10.49 -15.80 2.56
CA THR A 406 9.26 -16.18 1.87
C THR A 406 8.05 -15.77 2.71
N LEU A 407 7.25 -14.85 2.19
CA LEU A 407 6.04 -14.32 2.83
C LEU A 407 4.79 -14.90 2.17
N ARG A 408 3.67 -14.84 2.90
CA ARG A 408 2.37 -15.21 2.33
C ARG A 408 1.65 -14.02 1.73
N ALA A 409 1.02 -14.24 0.58
CA ALA A 409 0.14 -13.28 -0.07
C ALA A 409 -1.18 -13.98 -0.50
N PRO A 410 -2.32 -13.28 -0.53
CA PRO A 410 -3.57 -13.81 -1.07
C PRO A 410 -3.47 -14.14 -2.56
N THR A 411 -3.59 -15.43 -2.90
CA THR A 411 -3.57 -15.96 -4.27
C THR A 411 -4.95 -16.46 -4.70
N THR A 412 -5.19 -16.49 -6.01
CA THR A 412 -6.45 -16.97 -6.58
C THR A 412 -6.66 -18.46 -6.29
N GLU A 413 -5.56 -19.23 -6.23
CA GLU A 413 -5.53 -20.69 -6.17
C GLU A 413 -5.43 -21.22 -4.74
N SER A 414 -4.86 -20.47 -3.80
CA SER A 414 -4.51 -20.98 -2.46
C SER A 414 -4.76 -20.01 -1.31
N GLY A 415 -5.36 -18.83 -1.57
CA GLY A 415 -5.61 -17.82 -0.54
C GLY A 415 -4.30 -17.29 0.03
N LEU A 416 -4.27 -16.93 1.31
CA LEU A 416 -3.05 -16.50 1.99
C LEU A 416 -1.99 -17.61 2.07
N SER A 417 -1.12 -17.66 1.05
CA SER A 417 -0.16 -18.75 0.81
C SER A 417 1.25 -18.22 0.50
N PRO A 418 2.33 -18.98 0.75
CA PRO A 418 3.70 -18.61 0.39
C PRO A 418 3.82 -18.31 -1.10
N ALA A 419 3.88 -17.04 -1.46
CA ALA A 419 3.77 -16.57 -2.85
C ALA A 419 4.58 -15.29 -3.11
N CYS A 420 5.29 -14.81 -2.09
CA CYS A 420 6.06 -13.59 -2.10
C CYS A 420 7.45 -13.86 -1.50
N LYS A 421 8.46 -13.15 -1.99
CA LYS A 421 9.81 -13.15 -1.47
C LYS A 421 10.25 -11.70 -1.26
N ASP A 422 10.62 -11.35 -0.03
CA ASP A 422 10.91 -9.98 0.41
C ASP A 422 12.21 -9.94 1.25
N THR A 423 12.91 -8.81 1.25
CA THR A 423 14.00 -8.49 2.18
C THR A 423 14.07 -6.99 2.39
N CYS A 424 14.46 -6.58 3.59
CA CYS A 424 14.72 -5.18 3.91
C CYS A 424 16.19 -4.77 3.83
N PHE A 425 17.06 -5.66 3.34
CA PHE A 425 18.51 -5.44 3.18
C PHE A 425 18.87 -5.22 1.70
N GLY A 426 18.12 -4.34 1.03
CA GLY A 426 18.43 -3.90 -0.33
C GLY A 426 19.39 -2.72 -0.35
N GLU A 427 20.46 -2.84 -1.15
CA GLU A 427 21.26 -1.69 -1.59
C GLU A 427 20.53 -1.01 -2.76
N LEU A 428 20.30 0.29 -2.66
CA LEU A 428 19.48 1.06 -3.59
C LEU A 428 20.21 2.33 -3.99
N ARG A 429 20.15 2.67 -5.29
CA ARG A 429 20.42 4.00 -5.82
C ARG A 429 19.17 4.56 -6.46
N LEU A 430 18.82 5.78 -6.07
CA LEU A 430 17.73 6.56 -6.67
C LEU A 430 18.31 7.81 -7.31
N GLN A 431 18.00 8.01 -8.59
CA GLN A 431 18.40 9.20 -9.31
C GLN A 431 17.20 9.85 -10.00
N LEU A 432 17.10 11.17 -9.88
CA LEU A 432 15.99 11.97 -10.42
C LEU A 432 16.54 13.21 -11.10
N TRP A 433 16.05 13.50 -12.31
CA TRP A 433 16.48 14.65 -13.11
C TRP A 433 15.29 15.41 -13.69
N GLU A 434 15.50 16.70 -13.95
CA GLU A 434 14.71 17.42 -14.95
C GLU A 434 14.99 16.81 -16.35
N ARG A 435 13.96 16.74 -17.19
CA ARG A 435 14.06 16.26 -18.58
C ARG A 435 14.25 17.46 -19.51
N ARG A 436 15.28 17.40 -20.36
CA ARG A 436 15.52 18.41 -21.40
C ARG A 436 14.57 18.24 -22.59
N TYR A 437 14.45 19.28 -23.42
CA TYR A 437 13.60 19.27 -24.61
C TYR A 437 14.00 18.19 -25.63
N ASP A 438 15.29 17.85 -25.68
CA ASP A 438 15.86 16.78 -26.52
C ASP A 438 15.66 15.38 -25.94
N GLY A 439 15.00 15.28 -24.78
CA GLY A 439 14.77 14.03 -24.07
C GLY A 439 15.98 13.51 -23.30
N SER A 440 17.06 14.29 -23.13
CA SER A 440 18.22 13.89 -22.32
C SER A 440 18.06 14.26 -20.83
N LYS A 441 18.93 13.72 -19.97
CA LYS A 441 19.01 14.05 -18.54
C LYS A 441 19.49 15.50 -18.38
N GLY A 442 18.69 16.31 -17.69
CA GLY A 442 18.94 17.71 -17.40
C GLY A 442 19.62 17.91 -16.04
N LYS A 443 19.10 18.87 -15.27
CA LYS A 443 19.57 19.17 -13.92
C LYS A 443 19.27 17.98 -13.00
N VAL A 444 20.25 17.59 -12.19
CA VAL A 444 20.08 16.59 -11.11
C VAL A 444 19.22 17.19 -10.01
N ILE A 445 18.17 16.45 -9.61
CA ILE A 445 17.33 16.76 -8.45
C ILE A 445 17.74 15.88 -7.27
N LEU A 446 17.94 14.58 -7.51
CA LEU A 446 18.44 13.62 -6.53
C LEU A 446 19.46 12.68 -7.17
N ASP A 447 20.48 12.31 -6.39
CA ASP A 447 21.35 11.16 -6.61
C ASP A 447 21.73 10.64 -5.23
N VAL A 448 20.97 9.66 -4.74
CA VAL A 448 20.97 9.23 -3.35
C VAL A 448 21.06 7.71 -3.26
N THR A 449 21.59 7.23 -2.14
CA THR A 449 21.77 5.79 -1.89
C THR A 449 21.14 5.37 -0.57
N SER A 450 20.84 4.08 -0.46
CA SER A 450 20.33 3.45 0.76
C SER A 450 20.83 2.02 0.84
N ASP A 451 21.03 1.50 2.05
CA ASP A 451 21.30 0.09 2.34
C ASP A 451 20.15 -0.56 3.14
N MET A 452 18.98 0.09 3.16
CA MET A 452 17.79 -0.33 3.91
C MET A 452 16.53 -0.40 3.02
N ALA A 453 16.70 -0.57 1.71
CA ALA A 453 15.58 -0.68 0.81
C ALA A 453 14.85 -2.01 0.99
N ALA A 454 13.53 -1.96 1.07
CA ALA A 454 12.70 -3.15 1.02
C ALA A 454 12.45 -3.51 -0.45
N VAL A 455 12.75 -4.76 -0.83
CA VAL A 455 12.69 -5.24 -2.22
C VAL A 455 11.98 -6.59 -2.28
N GLU A 456 11.03 -6.68 -3.22
CA GLU A 456 10.11 -7.80 -3.29
C GLU A 456 9.92 -8.29 -4.73
N VAL A 457 9.76 -9.61 -4.87
CA VAL A 457 9.13 -10.23 -6.02
C VAL A 457 8.05 -11.20 -5.54
N GLY A 458 6.95 -11.31 -6.28
CA GLY A 458 5.93 -12.29 -5.97
C GLY A 458 5.16 -12.80 -7.17
N GLY A 459 4.33 -13.81 -6.91
CA GLY A 459 3.65 -14.59 -7.93
C GLY A 459 4.64 -15.36 -8.79
N GLY A 460 4.37 -15.45 -10.09
CA GLY A 460 5.33 -16.09 -10.99
C GLY A 460 4.77 -16.54 -12.34
N PRO A 461 5.53 -17.39 -13.05
CA PRO A 461 6.84 -17.92 -12.65
C PRO A 461 8.01 -16.91 -12.79
N TRP A 462 9.09 -17.15 -12.01
CA TRP A 462 10.34 -16.37 -12.00
C TRP A 462 11.54 -17.20 -12.50
N PHE A 463 11.48 -17.66 -13.76
CA PHE A 463 12.57 -18.45 -14.36
C PHE A 463 13.68 -17.59 -14.98
N ASN A 464 13.31 -16.43 -15.51
CA ASN A 464 14.20 -15.49 -16.19
C ASN A 464 13.88 -14.07 -15.74
N ALA A 465 14.79 -13.14 -16.06
CA ALA A 465 14.53 -11.72 -15.85
C ALA A 465 13.22 -11.30 -16.55
N TRP A 466 12.40 -10.55 -15.83
CA TRP A 466 11.16 -9.98 -16.34
C TRP A 466 11.43 -8.57 -16.84
N LYS A 467 11.39 -8.39 -18.17
CA LYS A 467 11.43 -7.09 -18.82
C LYS A 467 10.02 -6.67 -19.19
N GLY A 468 9.69 -5.41 -18.99
CA GLY A 468 8.39 -4.87 -19.37
C GLY A 468 8.36 -3.36 -19.43
N GLU A 469 7.26 -2.86 -19.98
CA GLU A 469 6.97 -1.44 -20.10
C GLU A 469 5.47 -1.25 -19.86
N ALA A 470 5.12 -0.21 -19.10
CA ALA A 470 3.76 0.23 -18.88
C ALA A 470 3.61 1.65 -19.44
N LYS A 471 2.73 1.80 -20.42
CA LYS A 471 2.31 3.07 -21.02
C LYS A 471 0.84 2.98 -21.42
N MET A 472 0.12 4.09 -21.29
CA MET A 472 -1.28 4.15 -21.70
C MET A 472 -1.42 4.87 -23.06
N PRO A 473 -2.32 4.41 -23.96
CA PRO A 473 -2.64 5.14 -25.18
C PRO A 473 -3.09 6.57 -24.89
N GLU A 474 -2.70 7.53 -25.75
CA GLU A 474 -2.91 8.97 -25.51
C GLU A 474 -4.37 9.33 -25.21
N LEU A 475 -5.32 8.70 -25.92
CA LEU A 475 -6.75 8.97 -25.78
C LEU A 475 -7.30 8.60 -24.39
N LEU A 476 -6.80 7.50 -23.80
CA LEU A 476 -7.14 7.08 -22.44
C LEU A 476 -6.37 7.90 -21.39
N SER A 477 -5.13 8.30 -21.71
CA SER A 477 -4.30 9.12 -20.84
C SER A 477 -4.92 10.50 -20.56
N GLY A 478 -5.55 11.12 -21.57
CA GLY A 478 -6.22 12.42 -21.41
C GLY A 478 -7.39 12.37 -20.44
N ALA A 479 -8.19 11.29 -20.49
CA ALA A 479 -9.33 11.09 -19.59
C ALA A 479 -8.90 10.84 -18.13
N LEU A 480 -7.78 10.14 -17.91
CA LEU A 480 -7.23 9.90 -16.56
C LEU A 480 -6.56 11.11 -15.94
N ARG A 481 -5.96 11.99 -16.76
CA ARG A 481 -5.38 13.26 -16.32
C ARG A 481 -6.45 14.30 -15.98
N ALA A 482 -7.68 14.14 -16.48
CA ALA A 482 -8.77 15.04 -16.14
C ALA A 482 -9.07 14.93 -14.62
N PRO A 483 -9.10 16.05 -13.89
CA PRO A 483 -9.37 16.03 -12.46
C PRO A 483 -10.83 15.68 -12.22
N VAL A 484 -11.13 14.40 -12.04
CA VAL A 484 -12.46 13.93 -11.62
C VAL A 484 -12.48 13.91 -10.10
N ASP A 485 -13.30 14.78 -9.50
CA ASP A 485 -13.52 14.79 -8.06
C ASP A 485 -14.53 13.71 -7.65
N VAL A 486 -14.07 12.47 -7.58
CA VAL A 486 -14.90 11.30 -7.23
C VAL A 486 -15.56 11.51 -5.85
N ASP A 487 -14.81 12.00 -4.87
CA ASP A 487 -15.35 12.30 -3.53
C ASP A 487 -16.41 13.40 -3.57
N GLY A 488 -16.22 14.46 -4.38
CA GLY A 488 -17.22 15.51 -4.57
C GLY A 488 -18.51 15.01 -5.24
N ILE A 489 -18.39 14.14 -6.25
CA ILE A 489 -19.54 13.54 -6.95
C ILE A 489 -20.36 12.67 -6.00
N PHE A 490 -19.72 11.78 -5.25
CA PHE A 490 -20.41 10.90 -4.30
C PHE A 490 -20.81 11.61 -3.00
N GLY A 491 -20.17 12.74 -2.66
CA GLY A 491 -20.57 13.58 -1.53
C GLY A 491 -21.99 14.15 -1.67
N LEU A 492 -22.48 14.32 -2.90
CA LEU A 492 -23.86 14.75 -3.18
C LEU A 492 -24.90 13.63 -3.01
N ILE A 493 -24.48 12.37 -3.09
CA ILE A 493 -25.34 11.18 -2.90
C ILE A 493 -24.56 10.11 -2.10
N PRO A 494 -24.38 10.29 -0.77
CA PRO A 494 -23.52 9.42 0.04
C PRO A 494 -23.90 7.93 0.01
N LEU A 495 -25.18 7.63 -0.25
CA LEU A 495 -25.69 6.26 -0.33
C LEU A 495 -25.12 5.46 -1.52
N LEU A 496 -24.61 6.15 -2.55
CA LEU A 496 -23.98 5.54 -3.72
C LEU A 496 -22.46 5.51 -3.64
N LYS A 497 -21.86 6.04 -2.55
CA LYS A 497 -20.41 6.06 -2.39
C LYS A 497 -19.88 4.62 -2.32
N PRO A 498 -18.96 4.20 -3.23
CA PRO A 498 -18.39 2.87 -3.16
C PRO A 498 -17.68 2.66 -1.81
N PRO A 499 -17.69 1.44 -1.25
CA PRO A 499 -17.01 1.13 0.00
C PRO A 499 -15.54 1.56 -0.04
N GLY A 500 -15.04 2.07 1.08
CA GLY A 500 -13.62 2.38 1.28
C GLY A 500 -13.14 3.73 0.76
N LEU A 501 -13.92 4.45 -0.07
CA LEU A 501 -13.62 5.82 -0.50
C LEU A 501 -13.77 6.84 0.64
#